data_AF-A0A933VJP5-F1
#
_entry.id   AF-A0A933VJP5-F1
#
_cell.length_a   1.000
_cell.length_b   1.000
_cell.length_c   1.000
_cell.angle_alpha   90.00
_cell.angle_beta   90.00
_cell.angle_gamma   90.00
#
_symmetry.space_group_name_H-M   'P 1'
#
loop_
_entity.id
_entity.type
_entity.pdbx_description
1 polymer ?
#
loop_
_entity_poly.entity_id
_entity_poly.type
_entity_poly.pdbx_seq_one_letter_code
_entity_poly.pdbx_strand_id
1 'polypeptide(L)' 'MKIDSSVAALGLLGVQKGMQGMRESAATIASAEQASSSDANSTAEALVALKQHAMQVEISAKVIDQANETIGSLIDILA' A
#
# COMPACT_ATOMS: atom_id res chain seq x y z
N MET A 1 -1.86 -14.30 -20.95
CA MET A 1 -2.70 -13.09 -20.96
C MET A 1 -3.74 -12.96 -19.84
N LYS A 2 -4.30 -14.02 -19.24
CA LYS A 2 -5.24 -13.87 -18.08
C LYS A 2 -4.55 -13.59 -16.73
N ILE A 3 -3.27 -13.97 -16.61
CA ILE A 3 -2.48 -13.78 -15.39
C ILE A 3 -2.18 -12.27 -15.20
N ASP A 4 -1.93 -11.55 -16.29
CA ASP A 4 -1.44 -10.17 -16.31
C ASP A 4 -2.47 -9.17 -15.77
N SER A 5 -3.70 -9.22 -16.28
CA SER A 5 -4.80 -8.38 -15.78
C SER A 5 -5.16 -8.69 -14.33
N SER A 6 -4.95 -9.93 -13.89
CA SER A 6 -5.28 -10.36 -12.53
C SER A 6 -4.23 -9.85 -11.53
N VAL A 7 -2.94 -9.94 -11.86
CA VAL A 7 -1.84 -9.48 -11.00
C VAL A 7 -1.83 -7.95 -10.89
N ALA A 8 -2.01 -7.22 -12.01
CA ALA A 8 -2.10 -5.77 -11.99
C ALA A 8 -3.34 -5.29 -11.20
N ALA A 9 -4.49 -5.98 -11.33
CA ALA A 9 -5.68 -5.67 -10.54
C ALA A 9 -5.48 -5.92 -9.04
N LEU A 10 -4.78 -6.98 -8.66
CA LEU A 10 -4.43 -7.27 -7.26
C LEU A 10 -3.47 -6.21 -6.69
N GLY A 11 -2.46 -5.80 -7.47
CA GLY A 11 -1.56 -4.71 -7.11
C GLY A 11 -2.32 -3.39 -6.91
N LEU A 12 -3.20 -3.02 -7.85
CA LEU A 12 -4.01 -1.81 -7.72
C LEU A 12 -4.93 -1.86 -6.49
N LEU A 13 -5.57 -2.99 -6.24
CA LEU A 13 -6.40 -3.20 -5.05
C LEU A 13 -5.57 -3.08 -3.76
N GLY A 14 -4.35 -3.60 -3.75
CA GLY A 14 -3.39 -3.45 -2.65
C GLY A 14 -3.01 -1.99 -2.40
N VAL A 15 -2.73 -1.22 -3.46
CA VAL A 15 -2.47 0.22 -3.38
C VAL A 15 -3.68 0.96 -2.82
N GLN A 16 -4.89 0.70 -3.33
CA GLN A 16 -6.11 1.35 -2.86
C GLN A 16 -6.37 1.08 -1.37
N LYS A 17 -6.21 -0.18 -0.94
CA LYS A 17 -6.38 -0.59 0.46
C LYS A 17 -5.33 0.02 1.38
N GLY A 18 -4.06 0.04 0.95
CA GLY A 18 -2.99 0.70 1.70
C GLY A 18 -3.22 2.21 1.84
N MET A 19 -3.64 2.87 0.75
CA MET A 19 -3.98 4.29 0.78
C MET A 19 -5.19 4.60 1.67
N GLN A 20 -6.18 3.71 1.74
CA GLN A 20 -7.31 3.86 2.67
C GLN A 20 -6.83 3.77 4.12
N GLY A 21 -6.11 2.70 4.49
CA GLY A 21 -5.62 2.52 5.85
C GLY A 21 -4.64 3.62 6.29
N MET A 22 -3.87 4.18 5.35
CA MET A 22 -3.02 5.34 5.61
C MET A 22 -3.84 6.58 6.00
N ARG A 23 -4.95 6.85 5.31
CA ARG A 23 -5.84 7.98 5.64
C ARG A 23 -6.50 7.79 7.01
N GLU A 24 -6.95 6.57 7.32
CA GLU A 24 -7.53 6.24 8.62
C GLU A 24 -6.50 6.42 9.75
N SER A 25 -5.29 5.89 9.57
CA SER A 25 -4.20 6.05 10.57
C SER A 25 -3.81 7.51 10.75
N ALA A 26 -3.73 8.28 9.67
CA ALA A 26 -3.45 9.71 9.73
C ALA A 26 -4.54 10.49 10.46
N ALA A 27 -5.82 10.15 10.24
CA ALA A 27 -6.94 10.75 10.95
C ALA A 27 -6.87 10.46 12.45
N THR A 28 -6.54 9.22 12.84
CA THR A 28 -6.34 8.86 14.25
C THR A 28 -5.21 9.66 14.88
N ILE A 29 -4.05 9.77 14.22
CA ILE A 29 -2.92 10.59 14.71
C ILE A 29 -3.33 12.06 14.89
N ALA A 30 -3.99 12.65 13.88
CA ALA A 30 -4.43 14.04 13.94
C ALA A 30 -5.46 14.26 15.06
N SER A 31 -6.37 13.32 15.27
CA SER A 31 -7.36 13.38 16.36
C SER A 31 -6.72 13.26 17.74
N ALA A 32 -5.67 12.45 17.87
CA ALA A 32 -4.91 12.31 19.10
C ALA A 32 -4.15 13.60 19.44
N GLU A 33 -3.61 14.31 18.46
CA GLU A 33 -2.98 15.62 18.70
C GLU A 33 -4.00 16.65 19.23
N GLN A 34 -5.25 16.61 18.78
CA GLN A 34 -6.31 17.53 19.21
C GLN A 34 -6.88 17.20 20.59
N ALA A 35 -6.90 15.94 20.99
CA ALA A 35 -7.33 15.52 22.31
C ALA A 35 -6.18 15.71 23.31
N SER A 36 -6.23 16.77 24.15
CA SER A 36 -5.19 17.12 25.14
C SER A 36 -4.93 16.07 26.24
N SER A 37 -5.48 14.85 26.11
CA SER A 37 -5.32 13.71 27.01
C SER A 37 -4.99 12.42 26.25
N SER A 38 -4.26 12.52 25.14
CA SER A 38 -3.99 11.36 24.28
C SER A 38 -3.07 10.34 24.92
N ASP A 39 -3.55 9.10 24.98
CA ASP A 39 -2.75 7.94 25.34
C ASP A 39 -1.63 7.78 24.32
N ALA A 40 -0.38 8.05 24.75
CA ALA A 40 0.81 7.97 23.91
C ALA A 40 0.94 6.61 23.20
N ASN A 41 0.41 5.55 23.81
CA ASN A 41 0.38 4.21 23.24
C ASN A 41 -0.52 4.11 21.99
N SER A 42 -1.69 4.74 22.02
CA SER A 42 -2.63 4.78 20.87
C SER A 42 -2.04 5.54 19.67
N THR A 43 -1.29 6.60 19.94
CA THR A 43 -0.60 7.38 18.89
C THR A 43 0.55 6.59 18.28
N ALA A 44 1.33 5.88 19.12
CA ALA A 44 2.40 5.00 18.65
C ALA A 44 1.85 3.85 17.80
N GLU A 45 0.74 3.23 18.21
CA GLU A 45 0.05 2.19 17.44
C GLU A 45 -0.43 2.73 16.08
N ALA A 46 -1.05 3.92 16.05
CA ALA A 46 -1.49 4.54 14.81
C ALA A 46 -0.33 4.89 13.87
N LEU A 47 0.83 5.32 14.40
CA LEU A 47 2.06 5.55 13.62
C LEU A 47 2.63 4.26 13.03
N VAL A 48 2.60 3.17 13.79
CA VAL A 48 3.03 1.85 13.29
C VAL A 48 2.09 1.37 12.20
N ALA A 49 0.77 1.49 12.41
CA ALA A 49 -0.23 1.16 11.40
C ALA A 49 -0.04 1.99 10.11
N LEU A 50 0.19 3.29 10.24
CA LEU A 50 0.49 4.19 9.12
C LEU A 50 1.69 3.68 8.29
N LYS A 51 2.78 3.28 8.95
CA LYS A 51 3.96 2.72 8.29
C LYS A 51 3.67 1.38 7.61
N GLN A 52 2.90 0.50 8.23
CA GLN A 52 2.51 -0.77 7.63
C GLN A 52 1.67 -0.55 6.36
N HIS A 53 0.74 0.41 6.38
CA HIS A 53 -0.04 0.77 5.21
C HIS A 53 0.80 1.38 4.09
N ALA A 54 1.78 2.23 4.42
CA ALA A 54 2.73 2.76 3.45
C ALA A 54 3.55 1.63 2.80
N MET A 55 4.06 0.69 3.60
CA MET A 55 4.77 -0.48 3.11
C MET A 55 3.90 -1.36 2.22
N GLN A 56 2.61 -1.51 2.54
CA GLN A 56 1.66 -2.24 1.70
C GLN A 56 1.46 -1.58 0.34
N VAL A 57 1.41 -0.24 0.28
CA VAL A 57 1.36 0.49 -1.00
C VAL A 57 2.64 0.23 -1.81
N GLU A 58 3.80 0.34 -1.19
CA GLU A 58 5.10 0.12 -1.84
C GLU A 58 5.23 -1.30 -2.40
N ILE A 59 4.89 -2.31 -1.60
CA ILE A 59 4.90 -3.71 -2.04
C ILE A 59 3.96 -3.91 -3.22
N SER A 60 2.75 -3.34 -3.15
CA SER A 60 1.76 -3.48 -4.21
C SER A 60 2.20 -2.79 -5.51
N ALA A 61 2.89 -1.64 -5.43
CA ALA A 61 3.51 -0.99 -6.57
C ALA A 61 4.61 -1.88 -7.17
N LYS A 62 5.47 -2.46 -6.34
CA LYS A 62 6.53 -3.37 -6.79
C LYS A 62 5.99 -4.63 -7.48
N VAL A 63 4.83 -5.15 -7.05
CA VAL A 63 4.16 -6.27 -7.73
C VAL A 63 3.72 -5.88 -9.15
N ILE A 64 3.22 -4.65 -9.34
CA ILE A 64 2.84 -4.13 -10.65
C ILE A 64 4.09 -3.98 -11.54
N ASP A 65 5.18 -3.43 -10.99
CA ASP A 65 6.44 -3.26 -11.72
C ASP A 65 7.03 -4.61 -12.16
N GLN A 66 7.06 -5.58 -11.25
CA GLN A 66 7.54 -6.93 -11.54
C GLN A 66 6.70 -7.59 -12.63
N ALA A 67 5.37 -7.43 -12.59
CA ALA A 67 4.49 -7.93 -13.64
C ALA A 67 4.83 -7.28 -15.00
N ASN A 68 5.08 -5.97 -15.02
CA ASN A 68 5.49 -5.26 -16.23
C ASN A 68 6.85 -5.74 -16.78
N GLU A 69 7.86 -5.95 -15.93
CA GLU A 69 9.17 -6.49 -16.33
C GLU A 69 9.06 -7.92 -16.88
N THR A 70 8.23 -8.77 -16.27
CA THR A 70 8.01 -10.13 -16.79
C THR A 70 7.35 -10.12 -18.17
N ILE A 71 6.43 -9.19 -18.44
CA ILE A 71 5.82 -9.04 -19.76
C ILE A 71 6.84 -8.51 -20.77
N GLY A 72 7.60 -7.49 -20.40
CA GLY A 72 8.66 -6.94 -21.24
C GLY A 72 9.67 -8.00 -21.68
N SER A 73 10.13 -8.84 -20.74
CA SER A 73 11.05 -9.94 -21.04
C SER A 73 10.42 -11.05 -21.88
N LEU A 74 9.14 -11.40 -21.67
CA LEU A 74 8.45 -12.36 -22.54
C LEU A 74 8.30 -11.85 -23.97
N ILE A 75 8.03 -10.55 -24.16
CA ILE A 75 7.96 -9.93 -25.49
C ILE A 75 9.33 -9.95 -26.16
N ASP A 76 10.39 -9.59 -25.44
CA ASP A 76 11.76 -9.56 -25.97
C ASP A 76 12.27 -10.95 -26.41
N ILE A 77 11.87 -12.02 -25.71
CA ILE A 77 12.20 -13.41 -26.12
C ILE A 77 11.45 -13.84 -27.38
N LEU A 78 10.24 -13.31 -27.62
CA LEU A 78 9.38 -13.69 -28.73
C LEU A 78 9.61 -12.85 -30.00
N ALA A 79 10.23 -11.68 -29.87
CA ALA A 79 10.59 -10.77 -30.97
C ALA A 79 11.85 -11.24 -31.71
#